data_AF-A0A3N2MKA9-F1
#
_entry.id   AF-A0A3N2MKA9-F1
#
_cell.length_a   1.000
_cell.length_b   1.000
_cell.length_c   1.000
_cell.angle_alpha   90.00
_cell.angle_beta   90.00
_cell.angle_gamma   90.00
#
_symmetry.space_group_name_H-M   'P 1'
#
loop_
_entity.id
_entity.type
_entity.pdbx_description
1 polymer ?
#
loop_
_entity_poly.entity_id
_entity_poly.type
_entity_poly.pdbx_seq_one_letter_code
_entity_poly.pdbx_strand_id
1 'polypeptide(L)'
;MDEELKKRLSKDSDGLLTYEYIANHIGLCDDIMDDLIANMIKVDASGQFVASAARYLAAIDSSAYAPQISSLIAAAIDKDREHRYLPDLIAGIWGADYAEKAEELSKADDNFRRIYKRLHPSSLI
;
A
#
# COMPACT_ATOMS: atom_id res chain seq x y z
N MET A 1 -3.54 -9.49 -17.28
CA MET A 1 -4.30 -8.38 -17.89
C MET A 1 -4.55 -8.58 -19.39
N ASP A 2 -5.71 -8.17 -19.92
CA ASP A 2 -5.96 -8.13 -21.38
C ASP A 2 -5.22 -6.95 -22.07
N GLU A 3 -5.17 -6.98 -23.40
CA GLU A 3 -4.41 -6.01 -24.20
C GLU A 3 -5.03 -4.60 -24.20
N GLU A 4 -6.35 -4.47 -24.06
CA GLU A 4 -7.01 -3.17 -23.99
C GLU A 4 -6.68 -2.47 -22.68
N LEU A 5 -6.77 -3.21 -21.58
CA LEU A 5 -6.42 -2.73 -20.25
C LEU A 5 -4.94 -2.36 -20.17
N LYS A 6 -4.03 -3.19 -20.70
CA LYS A 6 -2.60 -2.85 -20.76
C LYS A 6 -2.35 -1.54 -21.50
N LYS A 7 -3.01 -1.32 -22.64
CA LYS A 7 -2.89 -0.08 -23.42
C LYS A 7 -3.49 1.13 -22.71
N ARG A 8 -4.52 0.94 -21.90
CA ARG A 8 -5.07 1.99 -21.04
C ARG A 8 -4.09 2.34 -19.92
N LEU A 9 -3.62 1.34 -19.18
CA LEU A 9 -2.71 1.53 -18.04
C LEU A 9 -1.29 1.93 -18.46
N SER A 10 -0.88 1.72 -19.71
CA SER A 10 0.39 2.27 -20.22
C SER A 10 0.41 3.80 -20.27
N LYS A 11 -0.76 4.45 -20.15
CA LYS A 11 -0.88 5.91 -20.05
C LYS A 11 -0.94 6.39 -18.60
N ASP A 12 -0.91 5.47 -17.64
CA ASP A 12 -0.88 5.80 -16.22
C ASP A 12 0.48 6.38 -15.87
N SER A 13 0.51 7.66 -15.49
CA SER A 13 1.74 8.40 -15.20
C SER A 13 2.04 8.49 -13.72
N ASP A 14 1.06 8.23 -12.86
CA ASP A 14 1.15 8.48 -11.42
C ASP A 14 0.50 7.39 -10.56
N GLY A 15 -0.21 6.43 -11.14
CA GLY A 15 -0.88 5.33 -10.45
C GLY A 15 -2.38 5.55 -10.27
N LEU A 16 -2.91 6.72 -10.62
CA LEU A 16 -4.32 7.05 -10.47
C LEU A 16 -5.20 6.13 -11.32
N LEU A 17 -4.83 5.90 -12.59
CA LEU A 17 -5.67 5.08 -13.48
C LEU A 17 -5.75 3.63 -12.99
N THR A 18 -4.65 3.11 -12.47
CA THR A 18 -4.60 1.77 -11.88
C THR A 18 -5.45 1.71 -10.61
N TYR A 19 -5.35 2.73 -9.75
CA TYR A 19 -6.15 2.80 -8.52
C TYR A 19 -7.65 2.85 -8.83
N GLU A 20 -8.07 3.71 -9.76
CA GLU A 20 -9.46 3.81 -10.20
C GLU A 20 -9.95 2.49 -10.81
N TYR A 21 -9.10 1.80 -11.57
CA TYR A 21 -9.47 0.51 -12.13
C TYR A 21 -9.76 -0.52 -11.03
N ILE A 22 -8.86 -0.66 -10.04
CA ILE A 22 -9.04 -1.55 -8.90
C ILE A 22 -10.32 -1.18 -8.14
N ALA A 23 -10.52 0.09 -7.81
CA ALA A 23 -11.66 0.54 -7.03
C ALA A 23 -13.01 0.27 -7.72
N ASN A 24 -13.05 0.35 -9.06
CA ASN A 24 -14.26 0.09 -9.85
C ASN A 24 -14.52 -1.40 -10.14
N HIS A 25 -13.52 -2.27 -9.95
CA HIS A 25 -13.57 -3.69 -10.31
C HIS A 25 -13.12 -4.62 -9.19
N ILE A 26 -13.15 -4.16 -7.94
CA ILE A 26 -12.76 -4.98 -6.78
C ILE A 26 -13.61 -6.26 -6.71
N GLY A 27 -12.96 -7.42 -6.50
CA GLY A 27 -13.61 -8.74 -6.57
C GLY A 27 -13.87 -9.27 -7.98
N LEU A 28 -13.61 -8.48 -9.03
CA LEU A 28 -13.72 -8.88 -10.43
C LEU A 28 -12.38 -8.89 -11.17
N CYS A 29 -11.33 -8.32 -10.56
CA CYS A 29 -9.98 -8.21 -11.14
C CYS A 29 -8.92 -8.94 -10.29
N ASP A 30 -9.35 -9.83 -9.39
CA ASP A 30 -8.46 -10.51 -8.44
C ASP A 30 -7.42 -11.39 -9.16
N ASP A 31 -7.77 -11.96 -10.31
CA ASP A 31 -6.91 -12.76 -11.18
C ASP A 31 -5.76 -11.95 -11.81
N ILE A 32 -5.90 -10.63 -11.87
CA ILE A 32 -4.91 -9.70 -12.41
C ILE A 32 -4.41 -8.69 -11.37
N MET A 33 -4.68 -8.90 -10.08
CA MET A 33 -4.36 -7.93 -9.03
C MET A 33 -2.85 -7.68 -8.90
N ASP A 34 -2.03 -8.73 -9.00
CA ASP A 34 -0.57 -8.61 -8.91
C ASP A 34 0.01 -7.77 -10.04
N ASP A 35 -0.54 -7.97 -11.24
CA ASP A 35 -0.25 -7.23 -12.46
C ASP A 35 -0.57 -5.72 -12.30
N LEU A 36 -1.73 -5.40 -11.70
CA LEU A 36 -2.16 -4.04 -11.42
C LEU A 36 -1.25 -3.37 -10.39
N ILE A 37 -0.93 -4.07 -9.30
CA ILE A 37 -0.06 -3.55 -8.24
C ILE A 37 1.35 -3.31 -8.77
N ALA A 38 1.89 -4.21 -9.60
CA ALA A 38 3.17 -4.00 -10.24
C ALA A 38 3.20 -2.72 -11.09
N ASN A 39 2.12 -2.43 -11.83
CA ASN A 39 2.01 -1.17 -12.57
C ASN A 39 1.98 0.03 -11.61
N MET A 40 1.15 0.01 -10.58
CA MET A 40 1.04 1.11 -9.62
C MET A 40 2.37 1.40 -8.91
N ILE A 41 3.07 0.37 -8.43
CA ILE A 41 4.40 0.50 -7.82
C ILE A 41 5.40 1.10 -8.81
N LYS A 42 5.30 0.78 -10.10
CA LYS A 42 6.19 1.33 -11.14
C LYS A 42 5.94 2.82 -11.37
N VAL A 43 4.69 3.25 -11.47
CA VAL A 43 4.34 4.61 -11.94
C VAL A 43 4.12 5.62 -10.81
N ASP A 44 3.69 5.20 -9.63
CA ASP A 44 3.52 6.11 -8.50
C ASP A 44 4.88 6.51 -7.93
N ALA A 45 5.40 7.67 -8.33
CA ALA A 45 6.68 8.17 -7.83
C ALA A 45 6.60 8.68 -6.38
N SER A 46 5.41 9.09 -5.93
CA SER A 46 5.20 9.79 -4.66
C SER A 46 4.95 8.86 -3.48
N GLY A 47 4.39 7.68 -3.74
CA GLY A 47 3.89 6.77 -2.71
C GLY A 47 2.41 6.99 -2.35
N GLN A 48 1.78 8.02 -2.89
CA GLN A 48 0.39 8.41 -2.57
C GLN A 48 -0.62 7.30 -2.89
N PHE A 49 -0.57 6.78 -4.11
CA PHE A 49 -1.55 5.81 -4.59
C PHE A 49 -1.26 4.42 -4.07
N VAL A 50 0.01 4.03 -3.92
CA VAL A 50 0.34 2.75 -3.26
C VAL A 50 -0.10 2.76 -1.79
N ALA A 51 0.08 3.86 -1.05
CA ALA A 51 -0.41 3.96 0.34
C ALA A 51 -1.95 3.98 0.41
N SER A 52 -2.61 4.61 -0.56
CA SER A 52 -4.08 4.66 -0.62
C SER A 52 -4.67 3.30 -1.00
N ALA A 53 -4.08 2.61 -1.97
CA ALA A 53 -4.46 1.26 -2.37
C ALA A 53 -4.27 0.25 -1.23
N ALA A 54 -3.17 0.33 -0.48
CA ALA A 54 -2.94 -0.55 0.67
C ALA A 54 -4.07 -0.43 1.70
N ARG A 55 -4.43 0.81 2.10
CA ARG A 55 -5.54 1.06 3.03
C ARG A 55 -6.88 0.62 2.46
N TYR A 56 -7.12 0.88 1.17
CA TYR A 56 -8.34 0.47 0.51
C TYR A 56 -8.52 -1.05 0.54
N LEU A 57 -7.51 -1.81 0.09
CA LEU A 57 -7.58 -3.28 0.10
C LEU A 57 -7.71 -3.85 1.50
N ALA A 58 -7.00 -3.29 2.49
CA ALA A 58 -7.13 -3.69 3.89
C ALA A 58 -8.54 -3.48 4.45
N ALA A 59 -9.21 -2.39 4.05
CA ALA A 59 -10.59 -2.11 4.45
C ALA A 59 -11.63 -3.02 3.77
N ILE A 60 -11.32 -3.53 2.57
CA ILE A 60 -12.18 -4.50 1.86
C ILE A 60 -12.03 -5.89 2.47
N ASP A 61 -10.81 -6.45 2.45
CA ASP A 61 -10.48 -7.75 3.04
C ASP A 61 -8.96 -7.87 3.24
N SER A 62 -8.49 -7.62 4.46
CA SER A 62 -7.07 -7.67 4.80
C SER A 62 -6.46 -9.06 4.69
N SER A 63 -7.25 -10.12 4.75
CA SER A 63 -6.77 -11.50 4.65
C SER A 63 -6.66 -11.94 3.20
N ALA A 64 -7.66 -11.64 2.38
CA ALA A 64 -7.66 -12.01 0.97
C ALA A 64 -6.55 -11.31 0.18
N TYR A 65 -6.26 -10.03 0.50
CA TYR A 65 -5.26 -9.23 -0.21
C TYR A 65 -3.93 -9.07 0.53
N ALA A 66 -3.64 -9.93 1.52
CA ALA A 66 -2.44 -9.77 2.37
C ALA A 66 -1.12 -9.63 1.58
N PRO A 67 -0.83 -10.44 0.53
CA PRO A 67 0.40 -10.29 -0.27
C PRO A 67 0.49 -8.94 -0.99
N GLN A 68 -0.66 -8.48 -1.50
CA GLN A 68 -0.81 -7.24 -2.24
C GLN A 68 -0.64 -6.03 -1.34
N ILE A 69 -1.32 -6.02 -0.19
CA ILE A 69 -1.21 -4.99 0.84
C ILE A 69 0.24 -4.87 1.31
N SER A 70 0.89 -6.00 1.61
CA SER A 70 2.30 -6.00 2.04
C SER A 70 3.23 -5.36 1.00
N SER A 71 3.03 -5.68 -0.28
CA SER A 71 3.82 -5.12 -1.39
C SER A 71 3.61 -3.61 -1.57
N LEU A 72 2.36 -3.17 -1.45
CA LEU A 72 2.00 -1.75 -1.53
C LEU A 72 2.56 -0.94 -0.36
N ILE A 73 2.52 -1.50 0.85
CA ILE A 73 3.13 -0.86 2.04
C ILE A 73 4.64 -0.73 1.86
N ALA A 74 5.32 -1.79 1.42
CA ALA A 74 6.75 -1.75 1.15
C ALA A 74 7.11 -0.65 0.14
N ALA A 75 6.34 -0.53 -0.95
CA ALA A 75 6.52 0.53 -1.93
C ALA A 75 6.25 1.93 -1.35
N ALA A 76 5.21 2.09 -0.53
CA ALA A 76 4.90 3.36 0.14
C ALA A 76 6.06 3.81 1.04
N ILE A 77 6.65 2.89 1.82
CA ILE A 77 7.82 3.16 2.66
C ILE A 77 8.98 3.70 1.80
N ASP A 78 9.24 3.11 0.64
CA ASP A 78 10.39 3.49 -0.18
C ASP A 78 10.17 4.82 -0.94
N LYS A 79 8.93 5.13 -1.29
CA LYS A 79 8.55 6.29 -2.11
C LYS A 79 8.20 7.54 -1.29
N ASP A 80 7.54 7.36 -0.15
CA ASP A 80 7.13 8.47 0.73
C ASP A 80 8.28 8.97 1.60
N ARG A 81 9.23 9.65 0.96
CA ARG A 81 10.46 10.16 1.61
C ARG A 81 10.19 11.25 2.65
N GLU A 82 9.08 11.96 2.50
CA GLU A 82 8.70 13.05 3.40
C GLU A 82 7.69 12.61 4.47
N HIS A 83 7.36 11.31 4.52
CA HIS A 83 6.41 10.72 5.45
C HIS A 83 5.03 11.41 5.43
N ARG A 84 4.57 11.83 4.23
CA ARG A 84 3.28 12.50 4.05
C ARG A 84 2.10 11.54 4.18
N TYR A 85 2.29 10.27 3.86
CA TYR A 85 1.27 9.23 3.78
C TYR A 85 1.49 8.12 4.81
N LEU A 86 2.73 7.91 5.27
CA LEU A 86 3.05 6.90 6.28
C LEU A 86 2.24 7.01 7.59
N PRO A 87 1.99 8.21 8.17
CA PRO A 87 1.20 8.33 9.40
C PRO A 87 -0.24 7.81 9.26
N ASP A 88 -0.90 8.13 8.15
CA ASP A 88 -2.25 7.65 7.88
C ASP A 88 -2.26 6.17 7.48
N LEU A 89 -1.20 5.71 6.79
CA LEU A 89 -1.04 4.32 6.39
C LEU A 89 -0.93 3.41 7.62
N ILE A 90 -0.04 3.72 8.57
CA ILE A 90 0.17 2.86 9.74
C ILE A 90 -1.12 2.76 10.59
N ALA A 91 -1.83 3.87 10.79
CA ALA A 91 -3.10 3.86 11.52
C ALA A 91 -4.20 3.11 10.76
N GLY A 92 -4.22 3.19 9.42
CA GLY A 92 -5.20 2.51 8.59
C GLY A 92 -5.01 1.00 8.49
N ILE A 93 -3.79 0.49 8.67
CA ILE A 93 -3.48 -0.94 8.59
C ILE A 93 -3.50 -1.61 9.97
N TRP A 94 -2.92 -0.97 11.00
CA TRP A 94 -2.76 -1.57 12.33
C TRP A 94 -3.65 -0.94 13.41
N GLY A 95 -4.56 -0.05 13.04
CA GLY A 95 -5.49 0.63 13.95
C GLY A 95 -4.90 1.91 14.56
N ALA A 96 -5.76 2.79 15.05
CA ALA A 96 -5.33 4.08 15.62
C ALA A 96 -4.54 3.94 16.93
N ASP A 97 -4.71 2.82 17.64
CA ASP A 97 -4.03 2.44 18.88
C ASP A 97 -2.69 1.71 18.64
N TYR A 98 -2.19 1.68 17.39
CA TYR A 98 -0.98 0.95 17.03
C TYR A 98 0.24 1.27 17.92
N ALA A 99 0.33 2.52 18.40
CA ALA A 99 1.44 2.98 19.22
C ALA A 99 1.50 2.26 20.58
N GLU A 100 0.36 1.86 21.14
CA GLU A 100 0.28 1.11 22.41
C GLU A 100 0.81 -0.32 22.27
N LYS A 101 0.74 -0.87 21.05
CA LYS A 101 1.16 -2.24 20.71
C LYS A 101 2.45 -2.26 19.89
N ALA A 102 3.19 -1.15 19.84
CA ALA A 102 4.30 -0.98 18.91
C ALA A 102 5.41 -2.03 19.07
N GLU A 103 5.69 -2.48 20.30
CA GLU A 103 6.69 -3.52 20.54
C GLU A 103 6.25 -4.89 20.02
N GLU A 104 5.00 -5.27 20.23
CA GLU A 104 4.43 -6.52 19.73
C GLU A 104 4.39 -6.51 18.20
N LEU A 105 3.81 -5.45 17.63
CA LEU A 105 3.65 -5.29 16.18
C LEU A 105 5.01 -5.21 15.46
N SER A 106 6.01 -4.54 16.04
CA SER A 106 7.36 -4.47 15.44
C SER A 106 8.07 -5.82 15.41
N LYS A 107 7.74 -6.75 16.32
CA LYS A 107 8.27 -8.11 16.30
C LYS A 107 7.53 -9.01 15.31
N ALA A 108 6.24 -8.78 15.12
CA ALA A 108 5.38 -9.59 14.27
C ALA A 108 5.42 -9.20 12.79
N ASP A 109 5.64 -7.92 12.46
CA ASP A 109 5.50 -7.39 11.11
C ASP A 109 6.65 -6.45 10.73
N ASP A 110 7.37 -6.80 9.67
CA ASP A 110 8.52 -6.02 9.18
C ASP A 110 8.10 -4.65 8.63
N ASN A 111 6.98 -4.58 7.91
CA ASN A 111 6.49 -3.33 7.35
C ASN A 111 6.03 -2.38 8.46
N PHE A 112 5.36 -2.89 9.49
CA PHE A 112 5.04 -2.09 10.68
C PHE A 112 6.31 -1.50 11.28
N ARG A 113 7.29 -2.36 11.58
CA ARG A 113 8.57 -1.96 12.18
C ARG A 113 9.28 -0.88 11.36
N ARG A 114 9.30 -1.03 10.03
CA ARG A 114 9.92 -0.07 9.10
C ARG A 114 9.21 1.29 9.12
N ILE A 115 7.88 1.32 9.09
CA ILE A 115 7.13 2.58 9.18
C ILE A 115 7.34 3.21 10.55
N TYR A 116 7.17 2.44 11.62
CA TYR A 116 7.27 2.92 12.99
C TYR A 116 8.62 3.59 13.27
N LYS A 117 9.74 2.99 12.82
CA LYS A 117 11.08 3.58 12.95
C LYS A 117 11.25 4.90 12.19
N ARG A 118 10.59 5.05 11.04
CA ARG A 118 10.64 6.30 10.25
C ARG A 118 9.85 7.42 10.90
N LEU A 119 8.70 7.11 11.50
CA LEU A 119 7.87 8.08 12.20
C LEU A 119 8.41 8.41 13.59
N HIS A 120 9.13 7.48 14.23
CA HIS A 120 9.68 7.62 15.58
C HIS A 120 11.18 7.28 15.63
N PRO A 121 12.07 8.08 15.01
CA PRO A 121 13.50 7.77 14.88
C PRO A 121 14.27 7.70 16.22
N SER A 122 13.73 8.25 17.30
CA SER A 122 14.31 8.17 18.64
C SER A 122 13.83 6.97 19.45
N SER A 123 12.93 6.14 18.90
CA SER A 123 12.40 4.97 19.59
C SER A 123 13.38 3.79 19.51
N LEU A 124 13.60 3.11 20.64
CA LEU A 124 14.57 2.00 20.77
C LEU A 124 14.00 0.62 20.39
N ILE A 125 12.78 0.58 19.84
CA ILE A 125 12.05 -0.66 19.51
C ILE A 125 12.57 -1.35 18.23
#